data_AF-A0A9W7B7Q9-F1
#
_entry.id   AF-A0A9W7B7Q9-F1
#
_cell.length_a   1.000
_cell.length_b   1.000
_cell.length_c   1.000
_cell.angle_alpha   90.00
_cell.angle_beta   90.00
_cell.angle_gamma   90.00
#
_symmetry.space_group_name_H-M   'P 1'
#
loop_
_entity.id
_entity.type
_entity.pdbx_description
1 polymer ?
#
loop_
_entity_poly.entity_id
_entity_poly.type
_entity_poly.pdbx_seq_one_letter_code
_entity_poly.pdbx_strand_id
1 'polypeptide(L)'
;MLRASRSIINRHSSLRAATRSFSKENPPKFDADMVAVYMKLAEQHTHPKGPWPLMTKAVTAVAGDRHIKMLDIASGMGEPAKTIGLALPKAEIIASDVSEDMIAKVRSEAMS
;
A
#
# COMPACT_ATOMS: atom_id res chain seq x y z
N MET A 1 23.08 -31.02 -31.49
CA MET A 1 22.75 -29.88 -30.60
C MET A 1 21.25 -29.85 -30.38
N LEU A 2 20.76 -30.36 -29.24
CA LEU A 2 19.33 -30.35 -28.87
C LEU A 2 18.94 -28.96 -28.34
N ARG A 3 17.88 -28.36 -28.90
CA ARG A 3 17.19 -27.20 -28.32
C ARG A 3 16.25 -27.71 -27.23
N ALA A 4 16.54 -27.36 -25.98
CA ALA A 4 15.67 -27.64 -24.84
C ALA A 4 14.43 -26.74 -24.87
N SER A 5 13.29 -27.39 -24.67
CA SER A 5 11.92 -26.87 -24.67
C SER A 5 11.68 -25.75 -23.66
N ARG A 6 10.82 -24.81 -24.07
CA ARG A 6 10.24 -23.78 -23.20
C ARG A 6 9.40 -24.45 -22.11
N SER A 7 9.83 -24.32 -20.86
CA SER A 7 9.01 -24.62 -19.69
C SER A 7 8.28 -23.36 -19.25
N ILE A 8 6.95 -23.43 -19.29
CA ILE A 8 6.00 -22.47 -18.76
C ILE A 8 6.15 -22.50 -17.23
N ILE A 9 6.74 -21.45 -16.64
CA ILE A 9 6.73 -21.30 -15.19
C ILE A 9 5.45 -20.56 -14.81
N ASN A 10 4.43 -21.37 -14.52
CA ASN A 10 3.23 -21.00 -13.81
C ASN A 10 3.63 -20.64 -12.36
N ARG A 11 3.84 -19.35 -12.05
CA ARG A 11 4.07 -18.92 -10.66
C ARG A 11 2.73 -18.63 -10.02
N HIS A 12 2.25 -19.64 -9.30
CA HIS A 12 1.19 -19.50 -8.31
C HIS A 12 1.41 -18.24 -7.47
N SER A 13 0.46 -17.30 -7.56
CA SER A 13 0.27 -16.20 -6.62
C SER A 13 -0.11 -16.77 -5.26
N SER A 14 0.85 -17.30 -4.52
CA SER A 14 0.66 -17.57 -3.10
C SER A 14 0.61 -16.22 -2.38
N LEU A 15 -0.61 -15.68 -2.22
CA LEU A 15 -0.91 -14.70 -1.19
C LEU A 15 -0.54 -15.32 0.16
N ARG A 16 0.70 -15.13 0.60
CA ARG A 16 1.10 -15.44 1.97
C ARG A 16 0.50 -14.34 2.85
N ALA A 17 -0.71 -14.59 3.34
CA ALA A 17 -1.24 -13.87 4.49
C ALA A 17 -0.34 -14.21 5.69
N ALA A 18 0.62 -13.34 5.97
CA ALA A 18 1.42 -13.42 7.18
C ALA A 18 0.52 -13.03 8.36
N THR A 19 0.10 -14.00 9.16
CA THR A 19 -0.61 -13.77 10.43
C THR A 19 0.35 -13.12 11.41
N ARG A 20 0.21 -11.80 11.62
CA ARG A 20 0.95 -11.07 12.65
C ARG A 20 0.23 -11.23 14.00
N SER A 21 0.96 -11.62 15.03
CA SER A 21 0.51 -11.60 16.42
C SER A 21 0.79 -10.22 17.02
N PHE A 22 -0.24 -9.44 17.31
CA PHE A 22 -0.14 -8.22 18.12
C PHE A 22 -0.45 -8.56 19.58
N SER A 23 0.18 -7.87 20.55
CA SER A 23 -0.10 -8.02 21.98
C SER A 23 -1.58 -7.74 22.27
N LYS A 24 -2.28 -8.71 22.86
CA LYS A 24 -3.73 -8.66 23.12
C LYS A 24 -4.14 -7.74 24.27
N GLU A 25 -3.18 -7.17 24.99
CA GLU A 25 -3.46 -6.34 26.16
C GLU A 25 -3.71 -4.91 25.71
N ASN A 26 -5.00 -4.54 25.63
CA ASN A 26 -5.50 -3.23 25.24
C ASN A 26 -5.17 -2.82 23.80
N PRO A 27 -5.81 -3.45 22.78
CA PRO A 27 -5.72 -2.92 21.43
C PRO A 27 -6.18 -1.45 21.43
N PRO A 28 -5.45 -0.53 20.78
CA PRO A 28 -5.95 0.82 20.59
C PRO A 28 -7.34 0.72 19.94
N LYS A 29 -8.35 1.32 20.57
CA LYS A 29 -9.71 1.36 20.05
C LYS A 29 -9.73 2.33 18.87
N PHE A 30 -9.30 1.84 17.71
CA PHE A 30 -9.53 2.49 16.43
C PHE A 30 -10.95 2.10 15.99
N ASP A 31 -11.94 2.65 16.69
CA ASP A 31 -13.35 2.39 16.42
C ASP A 31 -13.86 3.21 15.23
N ALA A 32 -15.12 2.98 14.85
CA ALA A 32 -15.73 3.61 13.68
C ALA A 32 -15.73 5.15 13.76
N ASP A 33 -15.87 5.71 14.96
CA ASP A 33 -15.87 7.16 15.17
C ASP A 33 -14.47 7.74 14.94
N MET A 34 -13.44 7.08 15.47
CA MET A 34 -12.05 7.45 15.21
C MET A 34 -11.70 7.32 13.72
N VAL A 35 -12.14 6.25 13.05
CA VAL A 35 -11.99 6.07 11.61
C VAL A 35 -12.60 7.24 10.85
N ALA A 36 -13.82 7.66 11.19
CA ALA A 36 -14.50 8.77 10.53
C ALA A 36 -13.75 10.10 10.73
N VAL A 37 -13.26 10.38 11.94
CA VAL A 37 -12.43 11.56 12.22
C VAL A 37 -11.14 11.54 11.39
N TYR A 38 -10.47 10.38 11.32
CA TYR A 38 -9.27 10.23 10.52
C TYR A 38 -9.52 10.38 9.02
N MET A 39 -10.67 9.92 8.50
CA MET A 39 -11.03 10.14 7.10
C MET A 39 -11.17 11.63 6.80
N LYS A 40 -11.82 12.39 7.68
CA LYS A 40 -11.98 13.84 7.52
C LYS A 40 -10.65 14.60 7.59
N LEU A 41 -9.72 14.14 8.43
CA LEU A 41 -8.35 14.68 8.47
C LEU A 41 -7.56 14.30 7.21
N ALA A 42 -7.73 13.08 6.69
CA ALA A 42 -7.06 12.64 5.48
C ALA A 42 -7.50 13.45 4.25
N GLU A 43 -8.76 13.86 4.15
CA GLU A 43 -9.25 14.77 3.10
C GLU A 43 -8.48 16.10 3.08
N GLN A 44 -8.07 16.60 4.26
CA GLN A 44 -7.28 17.83 4.36
C GLN A 44 -5.84 17.67 3.87
N HIS A 45 -5.36 16.44 3.67
CA HIS A 45 -4.05 16.18 3.09
C HIS A 45 -4.05 16.21 1.55
N THR A 46 -5.23 16.21 0.93
CA THR A 46 -5.42 16.19 -0.52
C THR A 46 -5.40 17.62 -1.08
N HIS A 47 -4.22 18.21 -1.21
CA HIS A 47 -4.04 19.49 -1.91
C HIS A 47 -2.64 19.60 -2.52
N PRO A 48 -2.39 20.51 -3.49
CA PRO A 48 -1.11 20.59 -4.20
C PRO A 48 0.13 20.84 -3.32
N LYS A 49 -0.07 21.38 -2.11
CA LYS A 49 0.97 21.62 -1.11
C LYS A 49 0.85 20.67 0.10
N GLY A 50 0.05 19.63 -0.04
CA GLY A 50 -0.23 18.66 1.01
C GLY A 50 0.93 17.70 1.22
N PRO A 51 0.86 16.85 2.26
CA PRO A 51 1.93 15.92 2.57
C PRO A 51 2.13 14.87 1.47
N TRP A 52 1.07 14.45 0.77
CA TRP A 52 1.21 13.36 -0.22
C TRP A 52 2.04 13.75 -1.45
N PRO A 53 1.79 14.89 -2.15
CA PRO A 53 2.66 15.28 -3.26
C PRO A 53 4.12 15.51 -2.85
N LEU A 54 4.36 16.05 -1.65
CA LEU A 54 5.71 16.25 -1.11
C LEU A 54 6.42 14.93 -0.85
N MET A 55 5.72 13.97 -0.24
CA MET A 55 6.21 12.61 -0.04
C MET A 55 6.49 11.92 -1.37
N THR A 56 5.56 11.97 -2.33
CA THR A 56 5.75 11.37 -3.66
C THR A 56 6.97 11.92 -4.35
N LYS A 57 7.21 13.24 -4.29
CA LYS A 57 8.42 13.86 -4.84
C LYS A 57 9.71 13.33 -4.18
N ALA A 58 9.70 13.14 -2.86
CA ALA A 58 10.86 12.61 -2.16
C ALA A 58 11.12 11.13 -2.53
N VAL A 59 10.06 10.32 -2.56
CA VAL A 59 10.15 8.89 -2.90
C VAL A 59 10.58 8.69 -4.35
N THR A 60 10.06 9.47 -5.30
CA THR A 60 10.46 9.38 -6.72
C THR A 60 11.90 9.79 -6.93
N ALA A 61 12.39 10.83 -6.23
CA ALA A 61 13.78 11.23 -6.27
C ALA A 61 14.73 10.14 -5.77
N VAL A 62 14.32 9.39 -4.74
CA VAL A 62 15.10 8.25 -4.22
C VAL A 62 14.98 7.03 -5.13
N ALA A 63 13.79 6.70 -5.63
CA ALA A 63 13.57 5.52 -6.45
C ALA A 63 14.28 5.62 -7.82
N GLY A 64 14.19 6.79 -8.46
CA GLY A 64 14.55 6.97 -9.87
C GLY A 64 13.74 6.05 -10.78
N ASP A 65 14.37 5.55 -11.84
CA ASP A 65 13.72 4.67 -12.83
C ASP A 65 13.76 3.16 -12.48
N ARG A 66 14.16 2.83 -11.25
CA ARG A 66 14.39 1.45 -10.82
C ARG A 66 13.07 0.72 -10.57
N HIS A 67 13.08 -0.58 -10.79
CA HIS A 67 12.06 -1.47 -10.24
C HIS A 67 12.33 -1.61 -8.74
N ILE A 68 11.42 -1.07 -7.92
CA ILE A 68 11.53 -1.09 -6.46
C ILE A 68 10.35 -1.84 -5.86
N LYS A 69 10.55 -2.39 -4.67
CA LYS A 69 9.50 -2.96 -3.84
C LYS A 69 9.37 -2.13 -2.57
N MET A 70 8.19 -1.56 -2.32
CA MET A 70 7.94 -0.63 -1.22
C MET A 70 6.87 -1.18 -0.29
N LEU A 71 7.06 -0.98 1.02
CA LEU A 71 6.07 -1.26 2.06
C LEU A 71 5.62 0.06 2.68
N ASP A 72 4.33 0.35 2.61
CA ASP A 72 3.68 1.43 3.34
C ASP A 72 3.02 0.86 4.62
N ILE A 73 3.43 1.40 5.77
CA ILE A 73 3.03 0.92 7.10
C ILE A 73 2.01 1.89 7.68
N ALA A 74 0.88 1.36 8.16
CA ALA A 74 -0.27 2.16 8.59
C ALA A 74 -0.79 3.06 7.46
N SER A 75 -0.97 2.44 6.28
CA SER A 75 -1.36 3.09 5.03
C SER A 75 -2.78 3.69 5.08
N GLY A 76 -3.59 3.31 6.08
CA GLY A 76 -4.99 3.69 6.17
C GLY A 76 -5.73 3.27 4.91
N MET A 77 -6.42 4.22 4.28
CA MET A 77 -7.15 3.99 3.03
C MET A 77 -6.26 3.83 1.77
N GLY A 78 -4.93 3.92 1.90
CA GLY A 78 -3.99 3.63 0.81
C GLY A 78 -3.72 4.76 -0.18
N GLU A 79 -4.30 5.95 0.00
CA GLU A 79 -4.07 7.11 -0.87
C GLU A 79 -2.58 7.49 -1.04
N PRO A 80 -1.74 7.48 0.02
CA PRO A 80 -0.29 7.70 -0.12
C PRO A 80 0.37 6.64 -1.02
N ALA A 81 0.09 5.36 -0.76
CA ALA A 81 0.61 4.22 -1.52
C ALA A 81 0.17 4.28 -2.99
N LYS A 82 -1.11 4.59 -3.25
CA LYS A 82 -1.70 4.77 -4.58
C LYS A 82 -1.04 5.92 -5.34
N THR A 83 -0.88 7.07 -4.69
CA THR A 83 -0.23 8.25 -5.29
C THR A 83 1.21 7.94 -5.70
N ILE A 84 1.96 7.23 -4.86
CA ILE A 84 3.32 6.79 -5.21
C ILE A 84 3.30 5.77 -6.36
N GLY A 85 2.35 4.83 -6.37
CA GLY A 85 2.23 3.80 -7.42
C GLY A 85 1.97 4.39 -8.80
N LEU A 86 1.14 5.43 -8.87
CA LEU A 86 0.90 6.18 -10.09
C LEU A 86 2.16 6.92 -10.57
N ALA A 87 2.96 7.46 -9.64
CA ALA A 87 4.19 8.17 -9.96
C ALA A 87 5.37 7.24 -10.31
N LEU A 88 5.34 5.99 -9.84
CA LEU A 88 6.38 4.97 -10.05
C LEU A 88 5.77 3.70 -10.66
N PRO A 89 5.44 3.70 -11.97
CA PRO A 89 4.69 2.60 -12.59
C PRO A 89 5.46 1.26 -12.63
N LYS A 90 6.78 1.28 -12.37
CA LYS A 90 7.61 0.08 -12.23
C LYS A 90 7.70 -0.41 -10.78
N ALA A 91 7.14 0.28 -9.81
CA ALA A 91 7.22 -0.13 -8.41
C ALA A 91 6.17 -1.19 -8.06
N GLU A 92 6.55 -2.15 -7.22
CA GLU A 92 5.62 -3.00 -6.48
C GLU A 92 5.36 -2.35 -5.12
N ILE A 93 4.11 -1.95 -4.85
CA ILE A 93 3.74 -1.29 -3.59
C ILE A 93 2.85 -2.20 -2.76
N ILE A 94 3.25 -2.40 -1.51
CA ILE A 94 2.50 -3.15 -0.51
C ILE A 94 1.99 -2.17 0.53
N ALA A 95 0.67 -2.00 0.63
CA ALA A 95 0.04 -1.24 1.70
C ALA A 95 -0.32 -2.17 2.87
N SER A 96 -0.09 -1.71 4.10
CA SER A 96 -0.41 -2.45 5.32
C SER A 96 -1.04 -1.56 6.36
N ASP A 97 -2.00 -2.11 7.12
CA ASP A 97 -2.69 -1.46 8.21
C ASP A 97 -3.13 -2.52 9.23
N VAL A 98 -3.38 -2.09 10.46
CA VAL A 98 -3.93 -2.95 11.52
C VAL A 98 -5.45 -3.07 11.43
N SER A 99 -6.11 -2.08 10.82
CA SER A 99 -7.55 -2.09 10.57
C SER A 99 -7.87 -2.92 9.33
N GLU A 100 -8.64 -3.99 9.51
CA GLU A 100 -9.12 -4.82 8.40
C GLU A 100 -10.03 -4.02 7.46
N ASP A 101 -10.83 -3.08 7.98
CA ASP A 101 -11.70 -2.20 7.19
C ASP A 101 -10.88 -1.30 6.25
N MET A 102 -9.73 -0.80 6.72
CA MET A 102 -8.82 -0.01 5.90
C MET A 102 -8.21 -0.84 4.77
N ILE A 103 -7.75 -2.06 5.07
CA ILE A 103 -7.25 -3.00 4.07
C ILE A 103 -8.34 -3.37 3.05
N ALA A 104 -9.59 -3.56 3.49
CA ALA A 104 -10.71 -3.84 2.61
C ALA A 104 -10.96 -2.69 1.63
N LYS A 105 -10.91 -1.44 2.10
CA LYS A 105 -11.02 -0.25 1.23
C LYS A 105 -9.91 -0.20 0.18
N VAL A 106 -8.65 -0.36 0.58
CA VAL A 106 -7.50 -0.40 -0.34
C VAL A 106 -7.69 -1.47 -1.43
N ARG A 107 -8.15 -2.67 -1.04
CA ARG A 107 -8.39 -3.76 -1.99
C ARG A 107 -9.51 -3.42 -2.98
N SER A 108 -10.59 -2.79 -2.52
CA SER A 108 -11.71 -2.41 -3.39
C SER A 108 -11.28 -1.40 -4.47
N GLU A 109 -10.40 -0.46 -4.13
CA GLU A 109 -9.89 0.54 -5.07
C GLU A 109 -8.78 0.01 -5.98
N ALA A 110 -8.03 -1.02 -5.57
CA ALA A 110 -7.03 -1.65 -6.41
C ALA A 110 -7.65 -2.51 -7.53
N MET A 111 -8.94 -2.83 -7.44
CA MET A 111 -9.69 -3.64 -8.41
C MET A 111 -10.62 -2.82 -9.32
N SER A 112 -10.71 -1.50 -9.12
CA SER A 112 -11.48 -0.56 -9.93
C SER A 112 -10.61 0.13 -10.98
#